data_AF-A0A089KK36-F1
#
_entry.id   AF-A0A089KK36-F1
#
_cell.length_a   1.000
_cell.length_b   1.000
_cell.length_c   1.000
_cell.angle_alpha   90.00
_cell.angle_beta   90.00
_cell.angle_gamma   90.00
#
_symmetry.space_group_name_H-M   'P 1'
#
loop_
_entity.id
_entity.type
_entity.pdbx_description
1 polymer ?
#
loop_
_entity_poly.entity_id
_entity_poly.type
_entity_poly.pdbx_seq_one_letter_code
_entity_poly.pdbx_strand_id
1 'polypeptide(L)'
;MNNNRIYYFGIHPNVLEPVSLEYSSFGAFWYVDNNQRHIVGYGFGAAQLSVLAQFRAFSLHLTCSDKEVLYQIYRSIRDKQQEQDWECSRRLSILAAFKKPWSNVPPGWYILRSRRAFPLHLSIVRKTKVSVWLEHAAVCENEDELAACITKAEQIHRLQHAFKFVDMPGGCIHG
;
A
#
# COMPACT_ATOMS: atom_id res chain seq x y z
N MET A 1 27.42 22.65 -12.73
CA MET A 1 26.82 22.34 -14.04
C MET A 1 25.33 22.15 -13.82
N ASN A 2 24.52 23.17 -14.17
CA ASN A 2 23.06 23.08 -14.08
C ASN A 2 22.58 22.24 -15.26
N ASN A 3 22.37 20.94 -15.06
CA ASN A 3 21.55 20.18 -15.99
C ASN A 3 20.14 20.77 -15.92
N ASN A 4 19.75 21.50 -16.95
CA ASN A 4 18.39 22.03 -17.12
C ASN A 4 17.43 20.85 -17.33
N ARG A 5 17.04 20.20 -16.22
CA ARG A 5 16.03 19.16 -16.23
C ARG A 5 14.68 19.83 -16.42
N ILE A 6 13.92 19.37 -17.41
CA ILE A 6 12.52 19.76 -17.55
C ILE A 6 11.71 18.89 -16.59
N TYR A 7 11.10 19.54 -15.62
CA TYR A 7 10.20 18.88 -14.68
C TYR A 7 8.77 18.89 -15.22
N TYR A 8 7.97 17.94 -14.76
CA TYR A 8 6.58 17.77 -15.09
C TYR A 8 5.77 17.65 -13.82
N PHE A 9 4.58 18.25 -13.83
CA PHE A 9 3.61 18.14 -12.76
C PHE A 9 2.25 17.80 -13.36
N GLY A 10 1.55 16.83 -12.78
CA GLY A 10 0.20 16.51 -13.20
C GLY A 10 -0.62 15.86 -12.10
N ILE A 11 -1.95 15.89 -12.28
CA ILE A 11 -2.93 15.40 -11.32
C ILE A 11 -3.88 14.46 -12.05
N HIS A 12 -4.07 13.26 -11.50
CA HIS A 12 -5.06 12.28 -11.94
C HIS A 12 -6.17 12.15 -10.90
N PRO A 13 -7.44 12.34 -11.26
CA PRO A 13 -8.54 12.18 -10.32
C PRO A 13 -8.89 10.70 -10.08
N ASN A 14 -9.59 10.43 -8.98
CA ASN A 14 -10.32 9.17 -8.76
C ASN A 14 -9.46 7.90 -8.86
N VAL A 15 -8.32 7.87 -8.15
CA VAL A 15 -7.51 6.66 -7.95
C VAL A 15 -7.47 6.30 -6.48
N LEU A 16 -7.27 5.02 -6.17
CA LEU A 16 -7.26 4.54 -4.80
C LEU A 16 -6.06 5.08 -4.02
N GLU A 17 -6.33 5.75 -2.90
CA GLU A 17 -5.30 6.04 -1.90
C GLU A 17 -5.15 4.83 -0.97
N PRO A 18 -3.98 4.17 -0.92
CA PRO A 18 -3.83 2.88 -0.24
C PRO A 18 -3.93 2.95 1.29
N VAL A 19 -3.77 4.13 1.90
CA VAL A 19 -3.82 4.27 3.36
C VAL A 19 -5.25 4.47 3.84
N SER A 20 -5.98 5.42 3.25
CA SER A 20 -7.38 5.71 3.58
C SER A 20 -8.33 4.68 2.98
N LEU A 21 -7.89 3.99 1.91
CA LEU A 21 -8.70 3.13 1.07
C LEU A 21 -9.89 3.87 0.44
N GLU A 22 -9.72 5.17 0.18
CA GLU A 22 -10.71 6.01 -0.50
C GLU A 22 -10.17 6.45 -1.86
N TYR A 23 -11.08 6.69 -2.81
CA TYR A 23 -10.70 7.23 -4.11
C TYR A 23 -10.50 8.73 -4.00
N SER A 24 -9.33 9.20 -4.44
CA SER A 24 -8.91 10.59 -4.30
C SER A 24 -8.11 11.04 -5.53
N SER A 25 -7.77 12.33 -5.56
CA SER A 25 -6.87 12.89 -6.57
C SER A 25 -5.43 12.52 -6.23
N PHE A 26 -4.73 11.93 -7.19
CA PHE A 26 -3.30 11.67 -7.14
C PHE A 26 -2.55 12.74 -7.91
N GLY A 27 -1.41 13.18 -7.40
CA GLY A 27 -0.52 14.09 -8.12
C GLY A 27 0.91 13.59 -8.07
N ALA A 28 1.66 13.88 -9.13
CA ALA A 28 3.05 13.53 -9.23
C ALA A 28 3.88 14.70 -9.76
N PHE A 29 5.12 14.78 -9.28
CA PHE A 29 6.16 15.66 -9.78
C PHE A 29 7.35 14.80 -10.20
N TRP A 30 7.79 14.93 -11.46
CA TRP A 30 8.83 14.07 -12.03
C TRP A 30 9.67 14.80 -13.07
N TYR A 31 10.77 14.21 -13.49
CA TYR A 31 11.50 14.61 -14.69
C TYR A 31 11.86 13.38 -15.52
N VAL A 32 12.31 13.59 -16.75
CA VAL A 32 12.82 12.55 -17.64
C VAL A 32 14.29 12.81 -17.92
N ASP A 33 15.12 11.79 -17.75
CA ASP A 33 16.56 11.83 -18.00
C ASP A 33 16.96 10.48 -18.63
N ASN A 34 17.71 10.48 -19.74
CA ASN A 34 18.07 9.26 -20.50
C ASN A 34 16.88 8.32 -20.77
N ASN A 35 15.73 8.85 -21.21
CA ASN A 35 14.46 8.14 -21.42
C ASN A 35 13.89 7.43 -20.17
N GLN A 36 14.44 7.68 -18.99
CA GLN A 36 13.96 7.16 -17.73
C GLN A 36 13.19 8.24 -16.96
N ARG A 37 12.05 7.84 -16.39
CA ARG A 37 11.23 8.71 -15.55
C ARG A 37 11.71 8.65 -14.09
N HIS A 38 11.96 9.83 -13.52
CA HIS A 38 12.38 9.98 -12.13
C HIS A 38 11.32 10.73 -11.34
N ILE A 39 10.65 10.04 -10.41
CA ILE A 39 9.59 10.59 -9.57
C ILE A 39 10.25 11.31 -8.38
N VAL A 40 10.06 12.62 -8.29
CA VAL A 40 10.61 13.47 -7.22
C VAL A 40 9.69 13.46 -6.00
N GLY A 41 8.38 13.49 -6.24
CA GLY A 41 7.37 13.45 -5.20
C GLY A 41 6.00 13.11 -5.76
N TYR A 42 5.15 12.58 -4.91
CA TYR A 42 3.75 12.31 -5.24
C TYR A 42 2.90 12.47 -3.99
N GLY A 43 1.59 12.56 -4.15
CA GLY A 43 0.66 12.62 -3.04
C GLY A 43 -0.79 12.44 -3.44
N PHE A 44 -1.62 12.17 -2.44
CA PHE A 44 -3.06 11.96 -2.56
C PHE A 44 -3.84 13.06 -1.83
N GLY A 45 -4.95 13.48 -2.41
CA GLY A 45 -5.86 14.45 -1.82
C GLY A 45 -5.34 15.89 -1.78
N ALA A 46 -6.24 16.83 -1.51
CA ALA A 46 -5.96 18.27 -1.61
C ALA A 46 -4.79 18.74 -0.74
N ALA A 47 -4.63 18.17 0.47
CA ALA A 47 -3.57 18.56 1.39
C ALA A 47 -2.17 18.21 0.85
N GLN A 48 -1.94 16.97 0.43
CA GLN A 48 -0.64 16.55 -0.10
C GLN A 48 -0.37 17.18 -1.46
N LEU A 49 -1.39 17.37 -2.29
CA LEU A 49 -1.27 18.11 -3.55
C LEU A 49 -0.84 19.57 -3.33
N SER A 50 -1.32 20.21 -2.27
CA SER A 50 -0.91 21.58 -1.92
C SER A 50 0.56 21.64 -1.53
N VAL A 51 1.06 20.64 -0.77
CA VAL A 51 2.48 20.52 -0.43
C VAL A 51 3.31 20.26 -1.69
N LEU A 52 2.87 19.35 -2.56
CA LEU A 52 3.55 19.05 -3.83
C LEU A 52 3.60 20.29 -4.75
N ALA A 53 2.55 21.11 -4.72
CA ALA A 53 2.50 22.39 -5.44
C ALA A 53 3.41 23.48 -4.84
N GLN A 54 3.89 23.34 -3.59
CA GLN A 54 4.93 24.25 -3.08
C GLN A 54 6.29 23.96 -3.72
N PHE A 55 6.62 22.67 -3.97
CA PHE A 55 7.85 22.30 -4.68
C PHE A 55 7.85 22.81 -6.13
N ARG A 56 6.68 22.87 -6.75
CA ARG A 56 6.46 23.49 -8.07
C ARG A 56 6.96 24.94 -8.14
N ALA A 57 6.88 25.70 -7.03
CA ALA A 57 7.27 27.11 -7.00
C ALA A 57 8.78 27.34 -7.18
N PHE A 58 9.61 26.31 -6.98
CA PHE A 58 11.06 26.41 -6.99
C PHE A 58 11.72 25.79 -8.24
N SER A 59 10.93 25.37 -9.23
CA SER A 59 11.47 24.68 -10.43
C SER A 59 10.68 25.02 -11.68
N LEU A 60 11.38 25.21 -12.80
CA LEU A 60 10.75 25.33 -14.12
C LEU A 60 10.14 23.97 -14.49
N HIS A 61 8.83 23.94 -14.70
CA HIS A 61 8.09 22.71 -14.92
C HIS A 61 7.00 22.92 -15.97
N LEU A 62 6.59 21.83 -16.61
CA LEU A 62 5.46 21.76 -17.51
C LEU A 62 4.28 21.07 -16.82
N THR A 63 3.09 21.62 -16.98
CA THR A 63 1.87 20.92 -16.55
C THR A 63 1.56 19.82 -17.56
N CYS A 64 1.53 18.58 -17.07
CA CYS A 64 1.11 17.41 -17.84
C CYS A 64 -0.36 17.11 -17.54
N SER A 65 -1.18 17.10 -18.59
CA SER A 65 -2.61 16.73 -18.51
C SER A 65 -2.90 15.35 -19.12
N ASP A 66 -1.84 14.64 -19.53
CA ASP A 66 -1.96 13.29 -20.07
C ASP A 66 -2.31 12.31 -18.94
N LYS A 67 -3.56 11.85 -18.95
CA LYS A 67 -4.08 10.93 -17.93
C LYS A 67 -3.40 9.58 -17.98
N GLU A 68 -3.01 9.09 -19.16
CA GLU A 68 -2.37 7.79 -19.30
C GLU A 68 -0.99 7.83 -18.65
N VAL A 69 -0.20 8.86 -18.94
CA VAL A 69 1.12 9.03 -18.30
C VAL A 69 1.01 9.08 -16.78
N LEU A 70 0.04 9.82 -16.25
CA LEU A 70 -0.16 9.94 -14.81
C LEU A 70 -0.65 8.64 -14.18
N TYR A 71 -1.55 7.92 -14.84
CA TYR A 71 -2.02 6.62 -14.38
C TYR A 71 -0.89 5.59 -14.36
N GLN A 72 -0.01 5.59 -15.37
CA GLN A 72 1.18 4.74 -15.40
C GLN A 72 2.16 5.07 -14.26
N ILE A 73 2.32 6.36 -13.92
CA ILE A 73 3.11 6.77 -12.74
C ILE A 73 2.47 6.21 -11.47
N TYR A 74 1.18 6.43 -11.27
CA TYR A 74 0.43 5.89 -10.14
C TYR A 74 0.59 4.36 -10.01
N ARG A 75 0.37 3.62 -11.10
CA ARG A 75 0.56 2.15 -11.15
C ARG A 75 1.96 1.74 -10.75
N SER A 76 2.99 2.37 -11.32
CA SER A 76 4.39 2.05 -10.99
C SER A 76 4.74 2.24 -9.50
N ILE A 77 4.10 3.21 -8.83
CA ILE A 77 4.27 3.43 -7.39
C ILE A 77 3.49 2.37 -6.60
N ARG A 78 2.23 2.13 -6.98
CA ARG A 78 1.36 1.16 -6.32
C ARG A 78 1.91 -0.26 -6.40
N ASP A 79 2.40 -0.68 -7.56
CA ASP A 79 2.98 -2.01 -7.76
C ASP A 79 4.19 -2.21 -6.84
N LYS A 80 5.08 -1.21 -6.74
CA LYS A 80 6.22 -1.22 -5.81
C LYS A 80 5.81 -1.24 -4.35
N GLN A 81 4.82 -0.42 -3.97
CA GLN A 81 4.29 -0.42 -2.60
C GLN A 81 3.68 -1.77 -2.25
N GLN A 82 2.92 -2.37 -3.16
CA GLN A 82 2.29 -3.67 -2.95
C GLN A 82 3.31 -4.79 -2.85
N GLU A 83 4.38 -4.76 -3.65
CA GLU A 83 5.51 -5.67 -3.52
C GLU A 83 6.21 -5.51 -2.16
N GLN A 84 6.50 -4.27 -1.74
CA GLN A 84 7.12 -3.99 -0.44
C GLN A 84 6.23 -4.45 0.73
N ASP A 85 4.94 -4.13 0.71
CA ASP A 85 3.98 -4.54 1.74
C ASP A 85 3.85 -6.07 1.78
N TRP A 86 3.91 -6.73 0.63
CA TRP A 86 3.85 -8.18 0.52
C TRP A 86 5.10 -8.84 1.12
N GLU A 87 6.29 -8.32 0.80
CA GLU A 87 7.56 -8.89 1.27
C GLU A 87 7.86 -8.57 2.74
N CYS A 88 7.16 -7.59 3.33
CA CYS A 88 7.45 -7.12 4.67
C CYS A 88 6.94 -8.06 5.76
N SER A 89 7.75 -9.07 6.11
CA SER A 89 7.55 -9.85 7.32
C SER A 89 8.06 -9.10 8.55
N ARG A 90 7.17 -8.83 9.51
CA ARG A 90 7.47 -8.11 10.75
C ARG A 90 6.95 -8.87 11.96
N ARG A 91 7.84 -9.09 12.93
CA ARG A 91 7.43 -9.54 14.25
C ARG A 91 6.80 -8.38 15.01
N LEU A 92 5.56 -8.55 15.46
CA LEU A 92 4.97 -7.61 16.42
C LEU A 92 5.73 -7.68 17.75
N SER A 93 5.56 -6.66 18.60
CA SER A 93 6.18 -6.68 19.94
C SER A 93 5.86 -8.00 20.66
N ILE A 94 6.80 -8.54 21.44
CA ILE A 94 6.61 -9.83 22.15
C ILE A 94 5.36 -9.77 23.03
N LEU A 95 5.10 -8.61 23.64
CA LEU A 95 3.91 -8.36 24.45
C LEU A 95 2.60 -8.46 23.65
N ALA A 96 2.62 -8.27 22.33
CA ALA A 96 1.43 -8.39 21.49
C ALA A 96 0.80 -9.78 21.57
N ALA A 97 1.60 -10.85 21.72
CA ALA A 97 1.08 -12.21 21.83
C ALA A 97 0.22 -12.44 23.08
N PHE A 98 0.47 -11.65 24.14
CA PHE A 98 -0.18 -11.75 25.46
C PHE A 98 -1.22 -10.66 25.70
N LYS A 99 -1.41 -9.73 24.74
CA LYS A 99 -2.43 -8.68 24.79
C LYS A 99 -3.59 -9.02 23.85
N LYS A 100 -4.77 -8.43 24.08
CA LYS A 100 -5.86 -8.47 23.11
C LYS A 100 -5.40 -7.85 21.77
N PRO A 101 -5.86 -8.36 20.61
CA PRO A 101 -6.81 -9.47 20.47
C PRO A 101 -6.17 -10.87 20.63
N TRP A 102 -4.85 -10.97 20.68
CA TRP A 102 -4.13 -12.23 20.52
C TRP A 102 -4.04 -13.11 21.75
N SER A 103 -4.20 -12.59 22.96
CA SER A 103 -3.98 -13.34 24.21
C SER A 103 -4.75 -14.67 24.28
N ASN A 104 -5.95 -14.71 23.70
CA ASN A 104 -6.84 -15.87 23.74
C ASN A 104 -6.99 -16.57 22.39
N VAL A 105 -6.25 -16.12 21.38
CA VAL A 105 -6.29 -16.70 20.03
C VAL A 105 -5.32 -17.89 20.00
N PRO A 106 -5.74 -19.09 19.54
CA PRO A 106 -4.83 -20.22 19.42
C PRO A 106 -3.65 -19.94 18.48
N PRO A 107 -2.52 -20.63 18.60
CA PRO A 107 -1.49 -20.63 17.56
C PRO A 107 -2.06 -21.06 16.21
N GLY A 108 -1.56 -20.48 15.12
CA GLY A 108 -2.02 -20.78 13.77
C GLY A 108 -1.82 -19.62 12.80
N TRP A 109 -2.38 -19.78 11.60
CA TRP A 109 -2.38 -18.80 10.54
C TRP A 109 -3.74 -18.09 10.47
N TYR A 110 -3.69 -16.78 10.33
CA TYR A 110 -4.84 -15.90 10.39
C TYR A 110 -4.84 -14.96 9.21
N ILE A 111 -6.03 -14.76 8.63
CA ILE A 111 -6.29 -13.72 7.64
C ILE A 111 -7.11 -12.65 8.33
N LEU A 112 -6.58 -11.44 8.39
CA LEU A 112 -7.28 -10.27 8.90
C LEU A 112 -7.69 -9.37 7.73
N ARG A 113 -8.94 -8.92 7.76
CA ARG A 113 -9.46 -7.89 6.86
C ARG A 113 -9.70 -6.62 7.68
N SER A 114 -9.31 -5.45 7.16
CA SER A 114 -9.57 -4.18 7.84
C SER A 114 -11.05 -3.78 7.84
N ARG A 115 -11.82 -4.25 6.85
CA ARG A 115 -13.27 -4.07 6.73
C ARG A 115 -13.89 -5.15 5.84
N ARG A 116 -15.22 -5.22 5.84
CA ARG A 116 -16.00 -6.21 5.07
C ARG A 116 -16.19 -5.84 3.60
N ALA A 117 -16.13 -4.55 3.28
CA ALA A 117 -16.31 -4.04 1.92
C ALA A 117 -14.95 -3.76 1.27
N PHE A 118 -14.89 -3.85 -0.05
CA PHE A 118 -13.74 -3.42 -0.83
C PHE A 118 -13.76 -1.91 -1.09
N PRO A 119 -12.59 -1.27 -1.27
CA PRO A 119 -11.25 -1.84 -1.12
C PRO A 119 -10.90 -2.10 0.36
N LEU A 120 -9.99 -3.04 0.65
CA LEU A 120 -9.61 -3.41 2.03
C LEU A 120 -8.12 -3.66 2.18
N HIS A 121 -7.62 -3.57 3.41
CA HIS A 121 -6.30 -4.10 3.78
C HIS A 121 -6.45 -5.56 4.18
N LEU A 122 -5.61 -6.38 3.59
CA LEU A 122 -5.40 -7.77 3.96
C LEU A 122 -4.14 -7.87 4.80
N SER A 123 -4.19 -8.63 5.88
CA SER A 123 -3.01 -9.01 6.65
C SER A 123 -2.99 -10.51 6.88
N ILE A 124 -1.89 -11.15 6.50
CA ILE A 124 -1.64 -12.56 6.78
C ILE A 124 -0.73 -12.65 8.00
N VAL A 125 -1.25 -13.24 9.06
CA VAL A 125 -0.62 -13.26 10.36
C VAL A 125 -0.34 -14.69 10.81
N ARG A 126 0.89 -14.93 11.25
CA ARG A 126 1.28 -16.17 11.92
C ARG A 126 1.36 -15.94 13.42
N LYS A 127 0.52 -16.61 14.18
CA LYS A 127 0.57 -16.60 15.64
C LYS A 127 1.20 -17.89 16.17
N THR A 128 2.15 -17.72 17.07
CA THR A 128 2.70 -18.80 17.90
C THR A 128 2.29 -18.59 19.36
N LYS A 129 2.75 -19.46 20.28
CA LYS A 129 2.49 -19.30 21.71
C LYS A 129 3.05 -18.00 22.28
N VAL A 130 4.16 -17.49 21.75
CA VAL A 130 4.93 -16.38 22.34
C VAL A 130 5.19 -15.21 21.38
N SER A 131 4.74 -15.31 20.13
CA SER A 131 4.94 -14.27 19.12
C SER A 131 3.78 -14.19 18.14
N VAL A 132 3.63 -13.01 17.54
CA VAL A 132 2.72 -12.74 16.44
C VAL A 132 3.53 -12.08 15.33
N TRP A 133 3.42 -12.62 14.13
CA TRP A 133 4.14 -12.16 12.95
C TRP A 133 3.13 -11.68 11.93
N LEU A 134 3.28 -10.44 11.48
CA LEU A 134 2.68 -10.00 10.23
C LEU A 134 3.59 -10.50 9.12
N GLU A 135 3.15 -11.51 8.37
CA GLU A 135 3.98 -12.16 7.35
C GLU A 135 3.83 -11.48 5.99
N HIS A 136 2.60 -11.09 5.64
CA HIS A 136 2.29 -10.36 4.41
C HIS A 136 1.18 -9.33 4.66
N ALA A 137 1.25 -8.22 3.94
CA ALA A 137 0.15 -7.27 3.82
C ALA A 137 -0.17 -6.99 2.35
N ALA A 138 -1.42 -6.64 2.07
CA ALA A 138 -1.85 -6.21 0.74
C ALA A 138 -3.03 -5.25 0.84
N VAL A 139 -3.26 -4.48 -0.22
CA VAL A 139 -4.54 -3.80 -0.47
C VAL A 139 -5.25 -4.56 -1.58
N CYS A 140 -6.51 -4.91 -1.36
CA CYS A 140 -7.34 -5.61 -2.34
C CYS A 140 -8.51 -4.69 -2.73
N GLU A 141 -8.70 -4.45 -4.02
CA GLU A 141 -9.81 -3.64 -4.55
C GLU A 141 -11.06 -4.46 -4.85
N ASN A 142 -10.95 -5.78 -4.88
CA ASN A 142 -12.05 -6.71 -5.17
C ASN A 142 -11.77 -8.11 -4.61
N GLU A 143 -12.77 -9.00 -4.74
CA GLU A 143 -12.70 -10.38 -4.24
C GLU A 143 -11.66 -11.22 -4.99
N ASP A 144 -11.46 -10.98 -6.29
CA ASP A 144 -10.50 -11.74 -7.09
C ASP A 144 -9.05 -11.47 -6.63
N GLU A 145 -8.71 -10.22 -6.37
CA GLU A 145 -7.41 -9.82 -5.82
C GLU A 145 -7.18 -10.39 -4.42
N LEU A 146 -8.22 -10.40 -3.59
CA LEU A 146 -8.18 -11.00 -2.27
C LEU A 146 -7.91 -12.51 -2.36
N ALA A 147 -8.66 -13.23 -3.21
CA ALA A 147 -8.48 -14.66 -3.43
C ALA A 147 -7.06 -14.95 -3.95
N ALA A 148 -6.56 -14.17 -4.91
CA ALA A 148 -5.21 -14.31 -5.45
C ALA A 148 -4.13 -14.13 -4.36
N CYS A 149 -4.27 -13.14 -3.48
CA CYS A 149 -3.36 -12.95 -2.36
C CYS A 149 -3.39 -14.16 -1.41
N ILE A 150 -4.58 -14.65 -1.06
CA ILE A 150 -4.72 -15.82 -0.18
C ILE A 150 -4.05 -17.04 -0.79
N THR A 151 -4.36 -17.36 -2.05
CA THR A 151 -3.75 -18.49 -2.77
C THR A 151 -2.23 -18.36 -2.84
N LYS A 152 -1.71 -17.16 -3.11
CA LYS A 152 -0.26 -16.90 -3.11
C LYS A 152 0.36 -17.22 -1.75
N ALA A 153 -0.28 -16.82 -0.65
CA ALA A 153 0.18 -17.10 0.70
C ALA A 153 0.10 -18.59 1.08
N GLU A 154 -0.97 -19.28 0.65
CA GLU A 154 -1.11 -20.73 0.83
C GLU A 154 0.05 -21.48 0.18
N GLN A 155 0.42 -21.09 -1.05
CA GLN A 155 1.53 -21.68 -1.79
C GLN A 155 2.88 -21.41 -1.11
N ILE A 156 3.15 -20.15 -0.73
CA ILE A 156 4.42 -19.76 -0.07
C ILE A 156 4.62 -20.52 1.25
N HIS A 157 3.57 -20.61 2.06
CA HIS A 157 3.65 -21.21 3.40
C HIS A 157 3.24 -22.69 3.45
N ARG A 158 2.94 -23.29 2.30
CA ARG A 158 2.48 -24.69 2.15
C ARG A 158 1.28 -25.01 3.05
N LEU A 159 0.31 -24.12 3.06
CA LEU A 159 -0.89 -24.23 3.89
C LEU A 159 -1.99 -24.93 3.09
N GLN A 160 -2.52 -26.04 3.61
CA GLN A 160 -3.65 -26.75 3.03
C GLN A 160 -4.97 -26.09 3.49
N HIS A 161 -5.22 -24.84 3.09
CA HIS A 161 -6.40 -24.05 3.51
C HIS A 161 -6.55 -23.88 5.03
N ALA A 162 -5.42 -23.86 5.76
CA ALA A 162 -5.42 -23.80 7.22
C ALA A 162 -5.64 -22.39 7.82
N PHE A 163 -6.07 -21.43 6.99
CA PHE A 163 -6.30 -20.07 7.43
C PHE A 163 -7.59 -19.93 8.23
N LYS A 164 -7.52 -19.13 9.30
CA LYS A 164 -8.69 -18.67 10.04
C LYS A 164 -8.97 -17.22 9.70
N PHE A 165 -10.17 -16.93 9.18
CA PHE A 165 -10.61 -15.56 8.92
C PHE A 165 -11.02 -14.89 10.23
N VAL A 166 -10.53 -13.66 10.43
CA VAL A 166 -10.94 -12.81 11.55
C VAL A 166 -11.21 -11.42 10.99
N ASP A 167 -12.49 -11.03 11.00
CA ASP A 167 -12.89 -9.65 10.77
C ASP A 167 -12.50 -8.84 12.01
N MET A 168 -11.55 -7.92 11.86
CA MET A 168 -11.21 -6.99 12.95
C MET A 168 -12.16 -5.80 12.88
N PRO A 169 -12.95 -5.51 13.93
CA PRO A 169 -13.70 -4.26 13.99
C PRO A 169 -12.70 -3.13 14.18
N GLY A 170 -12.37 -2.43 13.09
CA GLY A 170 -11.72 -1.11 13.07
C GLY A 170 -10.48 -0.98 13.96
N GLY A 171 -9.31 -1.32 13.43
CA GLY A 171 -8.05 -1.01 14.09
C GLY A 171 -6.86 -1.36 13.22
N CYS A 172 -6.37 -0.39 12.46
CA CYS A 172 -5.09 -0.46 11.76
C CYS A 172 -4.02 -0.94 12.74
N ILE A 173 -3.32 -2.03 12.42
CA ILE A 173 -2.07 -2.40 13.09
C ILE A 173 -0.99 -1.49 12.47
N HIS A 174 -1.05 -0.20 12.79
CA HIS A 174 0.05 0.72 12.59
C HIS A 174 0.63 1.00 13.98
N GLY A 175 1.68 0.25 14.30
CA GLY A 175 2.61 0.56 15.37
C GLY A 175 3.95 0.95 14.78
#